data_AF-A0A4Q5VAP4-F1
#
_entry.id   AF-A0A4Q5VAP4-F1
#
_cell.length_a   1.000
_cell.length_b   1.000
_cell.length_c   1.000
_cell.angle_alpha   90.00
_cell.angle_beta   90.00
_cell.angle_gamma   90.00
#
_symmetry.space_group_name_H-M   'P 1'
#
loop_
_entity.id
_entity.type
_entity.pdbx_description
1 polymer ?
#
loop_
_entity_poly.entity_id
_entity_poly.type
_entity_poly.pdbx_seq_one_letter_code
_entity_poly.pdbx_strand_id
1 'polypeptide(L)'
;MFKEKLAGFSAKAVDQVDAVRNTGNDYMEKNWASIRHQIKTRLHVLSAEHLEDRSTLTGVFQTVYEMLPFAVRIFLGEDAFINYCFSNIEKLHLSVGHAVNESEQLSLCDQSGTEIQQQA
;
A
#
# COMPACT_ATOMS: atom_id res chain seq x y z
N MET A 1 7.73 42.98 -25.29
CA MET A 1 7.18 41.90 -26.14
C MET A 1 7.85 40.53 -25.99
N PHE A 2 9.15 40.31 -26.24
CA PHE A 2 9.72 38.94 -26.16
C PHE A 2 9.83 38.39 -24.72
N LYS A 3 10.17 39.25 -23.74
CA LYS A 3 10.27 38.86 -22.31
C LYS A 3 8.92 38.50 -21.67
N GLU A 4 7.84 39.17 -22.06
CA GLU A 4 6.49 38.86 -21.55
C GLU A 4 5.93 37.54 -22.10
N LYS A 5 6.24 37.19 -23.35
CA LYS A 5 5.89 35.88 -23.92
C LYS A 5 6.60 34.72 -23.20
N LEU A 6 7.87 34.91 -22.82
CA LEU A 6 8.65 33.92 -22.06
C LEU A 6 8.11 33.75 -20.64
N ALA A 7 7.78 34.85 -19.96
CA ALA A 7 7.15 34.78 -18.64
C ALA A 7 5.79 34.07 -18.68
N GLY A 8 4.95 34.34 -19.69
CA GLY A 8 3.67 33.66 -19.88
C GLY A 8 3.79 32.17 -20.22
N PHE A 9 4.85 31.77 -20.94
CA PHE A 9 5.16 30.36 -21.18
C PHE A 9 5.61 29.64 -19.91
N SER A 10 6.47 30.29 -19.12
CA SER A 10 6.96 29.76 -17.85
C SER A 10 5.82 29.57 -16.84
N ALA A 11 4.91 30.54 -16.72
CA ALA A 11 3.77 30.45 -15.80
C ALA A 11 2.83 29.29 -16.19
N LYS A 12 2.51 29.15 -17.49
CA LYS A 12 1.68 28.04 -17.98
C LYS A 12 2.32 26.66 -17.78
N ALA A 13 3.64 26.58 -17.90
CA ALA A 13 4.37 25.34 -17.65
C ALA A 13 4.31 24.95 -16.16
N VAL A 14 4.44 25.92 -15.25
CA VAL A 14 4.31 25.69 -13.81
C VAL A 14 2.89 25.26 -13.45
N ASP A 15 1.85 25.94 -13.95
CA ASP A 15 0.45 25.57 -13.71
C ASP A 15 0.12 24.15 -14.21
N GLN A 16 0.69 23.74 -15.35
CA GLN A 16 0.52 22.38 -15.87
C GLN A 16 1.22 21.33 -14.99
N VAL A 17 2.43 21.63 -14.51
CA VAL A 17 3.16 20.73 -13.61
C VAL A 17 2.42 20.58 -12.28
N ASP A 18 1.88 21.66 -11.73
CA ASP A 18 1.12 21.62 -10.48
C ASP A 18 -0.21 20.88 -10.64
N ALA A 19 -0.96 21.11 -11.73
CA ALA A 19 -2.19 20.38 -12.03
C ALA A 19 -1.95 18.87 -12.19
N VAL A 20 -0.84 18.50 -12.83
CA VAL A 20 -0.41 17.11 -13.00
C VAL A 20 -0.03 16.46 -11.67
N ARG A 21 0.74 17.16 -10.83
CA ARG A 21 1.13 16.70 -9.50
C ARG A 21 -0.08 16.49 -8.60
N ASN A 22 -1.03 17.41 -8.64
CA ASN A 22 -2.30 17.31 -7.92
C ASN A 22 -3.11 16.09 -8.40
N THR A 23 -3.07 15.76 -9.69
CA THR A 23 -3.73 14.56 -10.24
C THR A 23 -3.13 13.25 -9.67
N GLY A 24 -1.81 13.19 -9.53
CA GLY A 24 -1.13 12.05 -8.92
C GLY A 24 -1.47 11.88 -7.44
N ASN A 25 -1.49 12.98 -6.69
CA ASN A 25 -1.87 13.00 -5.28
C ASN A 25 -3.35 12.63 -5.08
N ASP A 26 -4.26 13.20 -5.88
CA ASP A 26 -5.68 12.88 -5.87
C ASP A 26 -5.92 11.39 -6.14
N TYR A 27 -5.17 10.80 -7.07
CA TYR A 27 -5.26 9.37 -7.35
C TYR A 27 -4.83 8.56 -6.13
N MET A 28 -3.71 8.92 -5.50
CA MET A 28 -3.23 8.26 -4.30
C MET A 28 -4.26 8.32 -3.17
N GLU A 29 -4.84 9.49 -2.90
CA GLU A 29 -5.83 9.65 -1.84
C GLU A 29 -7.11 8.86 -2.13
N LYS A 30 -7.65 8.95 -3.36
CA LYS A 30 -8.87 8.24 -3.75
C LYS A 30 -8.71 6.72 -3.74
N ASN A 31 -7.53 6.22 -4.09
CA ASN A 31 -7.28 4.79 -4.23
C ASN A 31 -6.45 4.21 -3.07
N TRP A 32 -6.14 5.01 -2.04
CA TRP A 32 -5.23 4.61 -0.97
C TRP A 32 -5.68 3.32 -0.27
N ALA A 33 -6.99 3.14 -0.07
CA ALA A 33 -7.52 1.92 0.54
C ALA A 33 -7.19 0.66 -0.28
N SER A 34 -7.30 0.74 -1.61
CA SER A 34 -6.98 -0.37 -2.52
C SER A 34 -5.47 -0.61 -2.60
N ILE A 35 -4.69 0.46 -2.71
CA ILE A 35 -3.22 0.41 -2.72
C ILE A 35 -2.70 -0.20 -1.40
N ARG A 36 -3.24 0.24 -0.27
CA ARG A 36 -2.96 -0.33 1.06
C ARG A 36 -3.27 -1.82 1.10
N HIS A 37 -4.42 -2.24 0.56
CA HIS A 37 -4.79 -3.65 0.55
C HIS A 37 -3.76 -4.49 -0.23
N GLN A 38 -3.37 -4.03 -1.43
CA GLN A 38 -2.31 -4.68 -2.23
C GLN A 38 -0.98 -4.78 -1.48
N ILE A 39 -0.58 -3.68 -0.84
CA ILE A 39 0.64 -3.63 -0.01
C ILE A 39 0.54 -4.64 1.14
N LYS A 40 -0.55 -4.65 1.90
CA LYS A 40 -0.76 -5.58 3.01
C LYS A 40 -0.74 -7.04 2.59
N THR A 41 -1.40 -7.38 1.49
CA THR A 41 -1.42 -8.76 0.97
C THR A 41 -0.02 -9.26 0.64
N ARG A 42 0.83 -8.39 0.08
CA ARG A 42 2.23 -8.74 -0.24
C ARG A 42 3.13 -8.76 0.99
N LEU A 43 2.84 -7.95 2.00
CA LEU A 43 3.59 -7.97 3.26
C LEU A 43 3.20 -9.16 4.14
N HIS A 44 1.97 -9.65 4.05
CA HIS A 44 1.48 -10.78 4.86
C HIS A 44 2.22 -12.09 4.55
N VAL A 45 2.80 -12.23 3.36
CA VAL A 45 3.60 -13.41 2.98
C VAL A 45 5.06 -13.32 3.40
N LEU A 46 5.49 -12.20 3.98
CA LEU A 46 6.86 -12.02 4.46
C LEU A 46 6.99 -12.41 5.94
N SER A 47 8.13 -12.99 6.31
CA SER A 47 8.45 -13.23 7.72
C SER A 47 8.73 -11.90 8.45
N ALA A 48 8.61 -11.93 9.78
CA ALA A 48 8.76 -10.73 10.62
C ALA A 48 10.08 -9.98 10.41
N GLU A 49 11.19 -10.70 10.24
CA GLU A 49 12.52 -10.15 9.95
C GLU A 49 12.58 -9.34 8.64
N HIS A 50 11.79 -9.74 7.63
CA HIS A 50 11.71 -9.07 6.33
C HIS A 50 10.79 -7.85 6.35
N LEU A 51 9.93 -7.73 7.37
CA LEU A 51 9.07 -6.56 7.56
C LEU A 51 9.80 -5.40 8.24
N GLU A 52 10.94 -5.68 8.88
CA GLU A 52 11.86 -4.66 9.44
C GLU A 52 12.93 -4.21 8.43
N ASP A 53 13.18 -5.00 7.38
CA ASP A 53 14.14 -4.65 6.33
C ASP A 53 13.57 -3.64 5.34
N ARG A 54 14.15 -2.43 5.35
CA ARG A 54 13.82 -1.35 4.44
C ARG A 54 14.03 -1.74 2.97
N SER A 55 15.03 -2.55 2.64
CA SER A 55 15.28 -3.00 1.27
C SER A 55 14.14 -3.88 0.77
N THR A 56 13.71 -4.83 1.59
CA THR A 56 12.56 -5.69 1.30
C THR A 56 11.27 -4.89 1.17
N LEU A 57 10.98 -3.96 2.09
CA LEU A 57 9.80 -3.07 1.98
C LEU A 57 9.82 -2.23 0.70
N THR A 58 10.99 -1.73 0.31
CA THR A 58 11.16 -0.99 -0.94
C THR A 58 10.79 -1.87 -2.14
N GLY A 59 11.28 -3.11 -2.20
CA GLY A 59 10.92 -4.06 -3.26
C GLY A 59 9.42 -4.35 -3.34
N VAL A 60 8.74 -4.45 -2.19
CA VAL A 60 7.27 -4.59 -2.16
C VAL A 60 6.59 -3.36 -2.73
N PHE A 61 7.02 -2.15 -2.34
CA PHE A 61 6.44 -0.91 -2.85
C PHE A 61 6.69 -0.74 -4.35
N GLN A 62 7.88 -1.09 -4.85
CA GLN A 62 8.18 -1.11 -6.28
C GLN A 62 7.23 -2.02 -7.05
N THR A 63 7.01 -3.23 -6.55
CA THR A 63 6.07 -4.18 -7.16
C THR A 63 4.65 -3.62 -7.19
N VAL A 64 4.21 -2.93 -6.13
CA VAL A 64 2.89 -2.29 -6.10
C VAL A 64 2.82 -1.10 -7.06
N TYR A 65 3.88 -0.31 -7.14
CA TYR A 65 3.99 0.79 -8.08
C TYR A 65 3.83 0.30 -9.52
N GLU A 66 4.50 -0.79 -9.91
CA GLU A 66 4.40 -1.39 -11.25
C GLU A 66 2.98 -1.84 -11.63
N MET A 67 2.15 -2.19 -10.64
CA MET A 67 0.75 -2.54 -10.84
C MET A 67 -0.17 -1.33 -11.04
N LEU A 68 0.30 -0.11 -10.73
CA LEU A 68 -0.50 1.10 -10.94
C LEU A 68 -0.69 1.39 -12.44
N PRO A 69 -1.81 2.02 -12.82
CA PRO A 69 -2.03 2.46 -14.19
C PRO A 69 -0.86 3.30 -14.70
N PHE A 70 -0.44 3.08 -15.95
CA PHE A 70 0.75 3.73 -16.52
C PHE A 70 0.71 5.26 -16.39
N ALA A 71 -0.44 5.89 -16.64
CA ALA A 71 -0.60 7.34 -16.47
C ALA A 71 -0.28 7.80 -15.05
N VAL A 72 -0.74 7.06 -14.03
CA VAL A 72 -0.46 7.36 -12.62
C VAL A 72 1.02 7.20 -12.33
N ARG A 73 1.67 6.15 -12.84
CA ARG A 73 3.10 5.93 -12.67
C ARG A 73 3.93 7.12 -13.18
N ILE A 74 3.63 7.60 -14.39
CA ILE A 74 4.33 8.74 -14.99
C ILE A 74 4.16 10.01 -14.16
N PHE A 75 2.96 10.28 -13.65
CA PHE A 75 2.69 11.53 -12.93
C PHE A 75 3.11 11.51 -11.47
N LEU A 76 3.01 10.36 -10.81
CA LEU A 76 3.40 10.21 -9.42
C LEU A 76 4.90 10.04 -9.28
N GLY A 77 5.52 9.23 -10.14
CA GLY A 77 6.91 8.82 -10.01
C GLY A 77 7.11 7.75 -8.93
N GLU A 78 8.05 6.85 -9.17
CA GLU A 78 8.34 5.71 -8.28
C GLU A 78 8.82 6.19 -6.90
N ASP A 79 9.79 7.10 -6.87
CA ASP A 79 10.35 7.63 -5.62
C ASP A 79 9.29 8.33 -4.75
N ALA A 80 8.39 9.11 -5.36
CA ALA A 80 7.35 9.79 -4.61
C ALA A 80 6.32 8.81 -4.05
N PHE A 81 5.98 7.76 -4.80
CA PHE A 81 5.13 6.67 -4.33
C PHE A 81 5.76 5.95 -3.13
N ILE A 82 7.02 5.53 -3.26
CA ILE A 82 7.75 4.83 -2.20
C ILE A 82 7.83 5.71 -0.94
N ASN A 83 8.17 6.99 -1.10
CA ASN A 83 8.21 7.94 0.01
C ASN A 83 6.84 8.14 0.66
N TYR A 84 5.75 8.17 -0.13
CA TYR A 84 4.39 8.23 0.39
C TYR A 84 4.05 6.97 1.21
N CYS A 85 4.43 5.79 0.73
CA CYS A 85 4.23 4.53 1.45
C CYS A 85 4.99 4.50 2.78
N PHE A 86 6.26 4.91 2.80
CA PHE A 86 7.04 5.04 4.05
C PHE A 86 6.46 6.09 5.00
N SER A 87 5.97 7.22 4.48
CA SER A 87 5.33 8.27 5.31
C SER A 87 4.01 7.82 5.93
N ASN A 88 3.39 6.77 5.39
CA ASN A 88 2.16 6.18 5.90
C ASN A 88 2.38 4.76 6.47
N ILE A 89 3.62 4.38 6.77
CA ILE A 89 3.99 3.03 7.21
C ILE A 89 3.27 2.63 8.51
N GLU A 90 3.13 3.56 9.45
CA GLU A 90 2.40 3.32 10.70
C GLU A 90 0.93 2.98 10.41
N LYS A 91 0.32 3.70 9.46
CA LYS A 91 -1.07 3.45 9.07
C LYS A 91 -1.20 2.17 8.24
N LEU A 92 -0.12 1.69 7.60
CA LEU A 92 -0.09 0.36 7.00
C LEU A 92 -0.23 -0.74 8.06
N HIS A 93 -0.20 -0.42 9.35
CA HIS A 93 -0.41 -1.36 10.48
C HIS A 93 0.32 -2.66 10.18
N LEU A 94 1.63 -2.51 10.00
CA LEU A 94 2.60 -3.59 10.07
C LEU A 94 2.67 -4.04 11.53
N SER A 95 1.59 -4.63 12.03
CA SER A 95 1.63 -5.35 13.30
C SER A 95 2.37 -6.66 13.04
N VAL A 96 3.69 -6.55 12.97
CA VAL A 96 4.66 -7.66 12.84
C VAL A 96 4.65 -8.59 14.07
N GLY A 97 3.79 -8.34 15.07
CA GLY A 97 3.72 -9.13 16.31
C GLY A 97 2.34 -9.68 16.69
N HIS A 98 1.32 -9.71 15.82
CA HIS A 98 -0.01 -10.22 16.22
C HIS A 98 -0.67 -11.25 15.31
N ALA A 99 -0.05 -11.65 14.19
CA ALA A 99 -0.60 -12.71 13.34
C ALA A 99 -0.23 -14.14 13.78
N VAL A 100 0.34 -14.32 14.99
CA VAL A 100 0.62 -15.64 15.55
C VAL A 100 -0.53 -16.15 16.44
N ASN A 101 -1.51 -15.32 16.82
CA ASN A 101 -2.57 -15.73 17.77
C ASN A 101 -4.00 -15.85 17.21
N GLU A 102 -4.27 -15.51 15.96
CA GLU A 102 -5.63 -15.67 15.39
C GLU A 102 -5.86 -17.04 14.73
N SER A 103 -4.82 -17.83 14.49
CA SER A 103 -4.95 -19.22 14.00
C SER A 103 -5.09 -20.26 15.12
N GLU A 104 -4.90 -19.89 16.39
CA GLU A 104 -5.13 -20.79 17.55
C GLU A 104 -6.52 -20.70 18.17
N GLN A 105 -7.38 -19.76 17.76
CA GLN A 105 -8.76 -19.66 18.26
C GLN A 105 -9.84 -20.34 17.40
N LEU A 106 -9.48 -21.09 16.36
CA LEU A 106 -10.42 -21.88 15.57
C LEU A 106 -10.34 -23.40 15.83
N SER A 107 -9.65 -23.84 16.89
CA SER A 107 -9.54 -25.27 17.23
C SER A 107 -10.14 -25.65 18.60
N LEU A 108 -11.07 -24.87 19.16
CA LEU A 108 -11.71 -25.17 20.45
C LEU A 108 -13.23 -24.95 20.46
N CYS A 109 -13.91 -25.34 19.39
CA CYS A 109 -15.35 -25.58 19.42
C CYS A 109 -15.71 -26.72 18.47
N ASP A 110 -15.40 -27.96 18.83
CA ASP A 110 -16.38 -29.03 18.65
C ASP A 110 -16.01 -30.30 19.41
N GLN A 111 -17.02 -30.83 20.11
CA GLN A 111 -17.14 -32.19 20.65
C GLN A 111 -16.57 -32.45 22.06
N SER A 112 -17.15 -31.75 23.04
CA SER A 112 -17.52 -32.40 24.30
C SER A 112 -19.00 -32.74 24.26
N GLY A 113 -19.31 -34.03 24.26
CA GLY A 113 -20.54 -34.58 24.82
C GLY A 113 -21.67 -34.94 23.84
N THR A 114 -21.81 -36.23 23.55
CA THR A 114 -22.98 -36.98 24.03
C THR A 114 -22.75 -38.49 23.87
N GLU A 115 -22.60 -39.16 25.02
CA GLU A 115 -22.95 -40.58 25.17
C GLU A 115 -24.43 -40.76 24.79
N ILE A 116 -24.73 -41.69 23.88
CA ILE A 116 -25.92 -42.56 24.00
C ILE A 116 -25.53 -43.96 23.55
N GLN A 117 -25.73 -44.90 24.46
CA GLN A 117 -25.65 -46.36 24.32
C GLN A 117 -26.50 -46.89 23.16
N GLN A 118 -26.02 -47.94 22.50
CA GLN A 118 -26.88 -49.11 22.28
C GLN A 118 -26.02 -50.38 22.19
N GLN A 119 -26.22 -51.23 23.21
CA GLN A 119 -25.79 -52.61 23.25
C GLN A 119 -26.61 -53.47 22.28
N ALA A 120 -26.03 -54.63 21.99
CA ALA A 120 -26.60 -55.81 21.34
C ALA A 120 -27.98 -56.23 21.86
#